data_AF-A0A383U310-F1
#
_entry.id   AF-A0A383U310-F1
#
_cell.length_a   1.000
_cell.length_b   1.000
_cell.length_c   1.000
_cell.angle_alpha   90.00
_cell.angle_beta   90.00
_cell.angle_gamma   90.00
#
_symmetry.space_group_name_H-M   'P 1'
#
loop_
_entity.id
_entity.type
_entity.pdbx_description
1 polymer ?
#
loop_
_entity_poly.entity_id
_entity_poly.type
_entity_poly.pdbx_seq_one_letter_code
_entity_poly.pdbx_strand_id
1 'polypeptide(L)'
;MILRKSAHRFETVDYDKQLFKDYVVNQTKKDKNGLDTESAKRIVNAFDFFNAYFSDKDETYLLKMLETVQNASCTTHPVKDESEAIQMFIFQNNRGKKPSNLEIIKAQFMFNVHLFGGEEKEALIEEIKSRFEKIYKSISSIEYRINEDEVLTYTLRVHFNSLWENNAIDKINSLLSEANPIPFIKLFTQSLATSFEHLTTFFGKDERENIEIHSLITLGGIGIAIPFIIKAYSFGLSTQQISQLCNKLESVVLRHRLIGTRADITSRLNGVYKEFTADNPDINPIIDRINWLKVTQDWWWAYWNDTELERALQGGINHPTAKYLLWKYENHMENQGKSGYTPTRFDKIEKPELEHIAPQTDNPESGYDKYDEEFVNQYINCLGNYLLLSKSHNCSVGNKPFADKRNSYNHLEQQREIQRMTTENIQWTRELIQSRKEKIVEFIMENV
;
A
#
# COMPACT_ATOMS: atom_id res chain seq x y z
N MET A 1 -13.77 -34.73 21.49
CA MET A 1 -12.39 -35.20 21.74
C MET A 1 -11.62 -35.06 20.44
N ILE A 2 -10.69 -34.10 20.36
CA ILE A 2 -10.01 -33.68 19.11
C ILE A 2 -9.07 -34.78 18.58
N LEU A 3 -8.51 -35.59 19.48
CA LEU A 3 -7.70 -36.77 19.19
C LEU A 3 -8.36 -38.01 19.83
N ARG A 4 -8.55 -39.11 19.09
CA ARG A 4 -9.05 -40.39 19.63
C ARG A 4 -8.29 -41.56 19.02
N LYS A 5 -7.61 -42.37 19.84
CA LYS A 5 -6.77 -43.51 19.39
C LYS A 5 -5.78 -43.10 18.28
N SER A 6 -5.09 -41.97 18.48
CA SER A 6 -4.14 -41.38 17.52
C SER A 6 -4.74 -40.84 16.21
N ALA A 7 -6.07 -40.93 16.02
CA ALA A 7 -6.76 -40.31 14.89
C ALA A 7 -7.25 -38.91 15.26
N HIS A 8 -6.92 -37.93 14.42
CA HIS A 8 -7.46 -36.58 14.51
C HIS A 8 -8.93 -36.61 14.05
N ARG A 9 -9.83 -36.02 14.85
CA ARG A 9 -11.28 -35.99 14.59
C ARG A 9 -11.82 -34.61 14.23
N PHE A 10 -10.96 -33.60 14.33
CA PHE A 10 -11.25 -32.22 13.97
C PHE A 10 -10.07 -31.67 13.18
N GLU A 11 -10.35 -31.08 12.03
CA GLU A 11 -9.37 -30.56 11.10
C GLU A 11 -9.86 -29.20 10.59
N THR A 12 -8.92 -28.32 10.24
CA THR A 12 -9.20 -27.07 9.52
C THR A 12 -9.09 -27.30 8.01
N VAL A 13 -9.22 -26.24 7.22
CA VAL A 13 -8.96 -26.22 5.78
C VAL A 13 -7.61 -26.86 5.42
N ASP A 14 -7.54 -27.52 4.27
CA ASP A 14 -6.43 -28.41 3.93
C ASP A 14 -5.04 -27.74 3.99
N TYR A 15 -4.94 -26.48 3.54
CA TYR A 15 -3.68 -25.75 3.52
C TYR A 15 -3.14 -25.32 4.91
N ASP A 16 -4.00 -25.23 5.93
CA ASP A 16 -3.60 -24.91 7.32
C ASP A 16 -3.71 -26.14 8.26
N LYS A 17 -4.16 -27.29 7.75
CA LYS A 17 -4.44 -28.51 8.50
C LYS A 17 -3.24 -29.00 9.30
N GLN A 18 -2.06 -28.99 8.69
CA GLN A 18 -0.85 -29.47 9.35
C GLN A 18 -0.40 -28.52 10.46
N LEU A 19 -0.48 -27.20 10.24
CA LEU A 19 -0.22 -26.20 11.27
C LEU A 19 -1.14 -26.38 12.48
N PHE A 20 -2.44 -26.58 12.26
CA PHE A 20 -3.39 -26.80 13.35
C PHE A 20 -3.02 -28.05 14.16
N LYS A 21 -2.66 -29.15 13.49
CA LYS A 21 -2.23 -30.38 14.18
C LYS A 21 -0.95 -30.17 14.98
N ASP A 22 0.07 -29.57 14.38
CA ASP A 22 1.40 -29.47 14.99
C ASP A 22 1.47 -28.39 16.07
N TYR A 23 0.79 -27.26 15.90
CA TYR A 23 0.85 -26.15 16.84
C TYR A 23 -0.24 -26.25 17.93
N VAL A 24 -1.48 -26.58 17.57
CA VAL A 24 -2.62 -26.55 18.51
C VAL A 24 -2.84 -27.90 19.19
N VAL A 25 -2.87 -29.00 18.43
CA VAL A 25 -3.25 -30.32 18.97
C VAL A 25 -2.07 -31.04 19.61
N ASN A 26 -0.97 -31.19 18.87
CA ASN A 26 0.19 -31.98 19.28
C ASN A 26 1.27 -31.13 19.96
N GLN A 27 1.27 -29.81 19.73
CA GLN A 27 2.26 -28.85 20.26
C GLN A 27 3.72 -29.25 19.95
N THR A 28 3.93 -29.91 18.79
CA THR A 28 5.24 -30.28 18.26
C THR A 28 5.96 -29.07 17.64
N LYS A 29 5.20 -28.14 17.06
CA LYS A 29 5.69 -26.83 16.61
C LYS A 29 5.50 -25.79 17.72
N LYS A 30 6.55 -25.01 18.01
CA LYS A 30 6.54 -23.95 19.04
C LYS A 30 6.89 -22.57 18.49
N ASP A 31 7.57 -22.50 17.36
CA ASP A 31 7.92 -21.25 16.70
C ASP A 31 6.78 -20.75 15.80
N LYS A 32 6.77 -19.46 15.51
CA LYS A 32 5.76 -18.80 14.67
C LYS A 32 6.21 -18.62 13.23
N ASN A 33 7.19 -19.38 12.76
CA ASN A 33 7.68 -19.27 11.38
C ASN A 33 6.78 -20.06 10.43
N GLY A 34 6.69 -19.60 9.17
CA GLY A 34 5.93 -20.27 8.10
C GLY A 34 4.41 -20.12 8.24
N LEU A 35 3.94 -18.99 8.75
CA LEU A 35 2.51 -18.66 8.80
C LEU A 35 2.12 -17.97 7.50
N ASP A 36 1.89 -18.79 6.48
CA ASP A 36 1.73 -18.33 5.10
C ASP A 36 0.34 -17.74 4.80
N THR A 37 -0.62 -17.85 5.73
CA THR A 37 -1.99 -17.35 5.55
C THR A 37 -2.46 -16.54 6.77
N GLU A 38 -3.43 -15.65 6.57
CA GLU A 38 -4.08 -14.95 7.69
C GLU A 38 -4.83 -15.90 8.62
N SER A 39 -5.38 -16.98 8.08
CA SER A 39 -6.01 -18.03 8.87
C SER A 39 -4.98 -18.70 9.80
N ALA A 40 -3.82 -19.07 9.29
CA ALA A 40 -2.70 -19.60 10.08
C ALA A 40 -2.27 -18.64 11.19
N LYS A 41 -2.07 -17.35 10.87
CA LYS A 41 -1.73 -16.31 11.87
C LYS A 41 -2.80 -16.22 12.97
N ARG A 42 -4.08 -16.23 12.60
CA ARG A 42 -5.21 -16.17 13.55
C ARG A 42 -5.31 -17.41 14.44
N ILE A 43 -5.10 -18.60 13.88
CA ILE A 43 -5.09 -19.86 14.66
C ILE A 43 -4.01 -19.80 15.74
N VAL A 44 -2.79 -19.42 15.37
CA VAL A 44 -1.66 -19.31 16.30
C VAL A 44 -1.93 -18.23 17.37
N ASN A 45 -2.36 -17.05 16.96
CA ASN A 45 -2.65 -15.96 17.90
C ASN A 45 -3.76 -16.31 18.88
N ALA A 46 -4.83 -16.97 18.43
CA ALA A 46 -5.91 -17.41 19.29
C ALA A 46 -5.44 -18.47 20.30
N PHE A 47 -4.65 -19.45 19.84
CA PHE A 47 -4.10 -20.47 20.73
C PHE A 47 -3.21 -19.87 21.82
N ASP A 48 -2.25 -19.03 21.43
CA ASP A 48 -1.34 -18.37 22.37
C ASP A 48 -2.09 -17.49 23.37
N PHE A 49 -3.07 -16.72 22.89
CA PHE A 49 -3.91 -15.89 23.74
C PHE A 49 -4.62 -16.72 24.81
N PHE A 50 -5.33 -17.78 24.42
CA PHE A 50 -6.07 -18.61 25.37
C PHE A 50 -5.14 -19.40 26.30
N ASN A 51 -4.00 -19.88 25.80
CA ASN A 51 -3.01 -20.56 26.62
C ASN A 51 -2.45 -19.64 27.71
N ALA A 52 -2.12 -18.39 27.36
CA ALA A 52 -1.69 -17.39 28.33
C ALA A 52 -2.84 -17.00 29.28
N TYR A 53 -4.03 -16.74 28.75
CA TYR A 53 -5.18 -16.27 29.54
C TYR A 53 -5.70 -17.32 30.54
N PHE A 54 -5.55 -18.61 30.23
CA PHE A 54 -5.98 -19.70 31.11
C PHE A 54 -4.89 -20.16 32.09
N SER A 55 -3.64 -19.71 31.95
CA SER A 55 -2.51 -20.18 32.77
C SER A 55 -2.62 -19.83 34.26
N ASP A 56 -3.33 -18.76 34.60
CA ASP A 56 -3.54 -18.25 35.96
C ASP A 56 -4.97 -18.48 36.49
N LYS A 57 -5.80 -19.22 35.75
CA LYS A 57 -7.20 -19.47 36.10
C LYS A 57 -7.34 -20.74 36.92
N ASP A 58 -8.23 -20.72 37.90
CA ASP A 58 -8.51 -21.90 38.73
C ASP A 58 -9.36 -22.94 37.97
N GLU A 59 -9.37 -24.17 38.51
CA GLU A 59 -10.14 -25.28 37.96
C GLU A 59 -11.63 -24.97 37.84
N THR A 60 -12.20 -24.23 38.78
CA THR A 60 -13.64 -23.87 38.78
C THR A 60 -13.97 -23.03 37.55
N TYR A 61 -13.14 -22.04 37.25
CA TYR A 61 -13.28 -21.20 36.06
C TYR A 61 -13.12 -22.02 34.77
N LEU A 62 -12.10 -22.88 34.69
CA LEU A 62 -11.83 -23.69 33.50
C LEU A 62 -12.95 -24.70 33.22
N LEU A 63 -13.49 -25.35 34.25
CA LEU A 63 -14.64 -26.24 34.13
C LEU A 63 -15.88 -25.49 33.64
N LYS A 64 -16.13 -24.28 34.15
CA LYS A 64 -17.25 -23.43 33.69
C LYS A 64 -17.10 -23.04 32.22
N MET A 65 -15.88 -22.74 31.76
CA MET A 65 -15.61 -22.46 30.34
C MET A 65 -15.85 -23.70 29.47
N LEU A 66 -15.37 -24.86 29.92
CA LEU A 66 -15.59 -26.13 29.22
C LEU A 66 -17.08 -26.47 29.13
N GLU A 67 -17.82 -26.32 30.23
CA GLU A 67 -19.27 -26.51 30.29
C GLU A 67 -19.99 -25.55 29.33
N THR A 68 -19.56 -24.29 29.28
CA THR A 68 -20.11 -23.29 28.36
C THR A 68 -19.93 -23.72 26.90
N VAL A 69 -18.75 -24.23 26.52
CA VAL A 69 -18.47 -24.71 25.16
C VAL A 69 -19.23 -26.01 24.85
N GLN A 70 -19.33 -26.93 25.82
CA GLN A 70 -20.07 -28.19 25.66
C GLN A 70 -21.57 -27.98 25.49
N ASN A 71 -22.12 -26.99 26.17
CA ASN A 71 -23.54 -26.63 26.12
C ASN A 71 -23.86 -25.60 25.03
N ALA A 72 -22.85 -25.12 24.29
CA ALA A 72 -23.07 -24.25 23.14
C ALA A 72 -23.83 -25.01 22.04
N SER A 73 -24.90 -24.39 21.52
CA SER A 73 -25.68 -24.95 20.43
C SER A 73 -25.17 -24.48 19.07
N CYS A 74 -24.84 -25.42 18.18
CA CYS A 74 -24.58 -25.13 16.77
C CYS A 74 -25.80 -25.49 15.92
N THR A 75 -26.31 -24.54 15.14
CA THR A 75 -27.28 -24.83 14.09
C THR A 75 -26.56 -25.45 12.90
N THR A 76 -26.96 -26.67 12.54
CA THR A 76 -26.43 -27.37 11.36
C THR A 76 -27.54 -27.52 10.34
N HIS A 77 -27.30 -27.07 9.12
CA HIS A 77 -28.21 -27.23 7.99
C HIS A 77 -27.57 -28.20 6.99
N PRO A 78 -27.91 -29.50 7.04
CA PRO A 78 -27.40 -30.45 6.05
C PRO A 78 -28.03 -30.15 4.69
N VAL A 79 -27.18 -29.97 3.69
CA VAL A 79 -27.55 -29.75 2.29
C VAL A 79 -27.19 -30.97 1.47
N LYS A 80 -27.91 -31.22 0.37
CA LYS A 80 -27.70 -32.43 -0.44
C LYS A 80 -26.55 -32.30 -1.41
N ASP A 81 -26.31 -31.07 -1.89
CA ASP A 81 -25.29 -30.78 -2.89
C ASP A 81 -24.46 -29.54 -2.51
N GLU A 82 -23.23 -29.49 -3.03
CA GLU A 82 -22.30 -28.38 -2.76
C GLU A 82 -22.81 -27.05 -3.34
N SER A 83 -23.61 -27.07 -4.41
CA SER A 83 -24.22 -25.85 -4.96
C SER A 83 -25.22 -25.20 -4.01
N GLU A 84 -26.07 -25.98 -3.35
CA GLU A 84 -27.00 -25.55 -2.31
C GLU A 84 -26.22 -24.96 -1.13
N ALA A 85 -25.11 -25.59 -0.74
CA ALA A 85 -24.19 -25.08 0.28
C ALA A 85 -23.64 -23.69 -0.08
N ILE A 86 -23.13 -23.54 -1.30
CA ILE A 86 -22.57 -22.28 -1.80
C ILE A 86 -23.65 -21.21 -1.91
N GLN A 87 -24.84 -21.56 -2.39
CA GLN A 87 -25.97 -20.65 -2.49
C GLN A 87 -26.39 -20.15 -1.10
N MET A 88 -26.52 -21.06 -0.12
CA MET A 88 -26.78 -20.70 1.27
C MET A 88 -25.68 -19.80 1.84
N PHE A 89 -24.41 -20.07 1.55
CA PHE A 89 -23.29 -19.21 1.96
C PHE A 89 -23.45 -17.78 1.41
N ILE A 90 -23.75 -17.63 0.12
CA ILE A 90 -23.95 -16.31 -0.52
C ILE A 90 -25.13 -15.57 0.11
N PHE A 91 -26.27 -16.25 0.36
CA PHE A 91 -27.46 -15.61 0.91
C PHE A 91 -27.37 -15.28 2.41
N GLN A 92 -26.77 -16.16 3.22
CA GLN A 92 -26.70 -15.98 4.68
C GLN A 92 -25.64 -14.95 5.08
N ASN A 93 -24.51 -14.88 4.38
CA ASN A 93 -23.45 -13.91 4.69
C ASN A 93 -23.80 -12.45 4.35
N ASN A 94 -24.96 -12.21 3.72
CA ASN A 94 -25.55 -10.88 3.64
C ASN A 94 -26.11 -10.37 4.99
N ARG A 95 -26.13 -11.21 6.04
CA ARG A 95 -26.61 -10.89 7.39
C ARG A 95 -25.48 -11.03 8.42
N GLY A 96 -24.61 -10.02 8.54
CA GLY A 96 -23.54 -10.02 9.55
C GLY A 96 -22.27 -9.27 9.13
N LYS A 97 -21.10 -9.72 9.63
CA LYS A 97 -19.80 -9.23 9.13
C LYS A 97 -19.71 -9.55 7.65
N LYS A 98 -19.54 -8.52 6.82
CA LYS A 98 -19.46 -8.70 5.37
C LYS A 98 -18.25 -9.56 5.01
N PRO A 99 -18.43 -10.61 4.19
CA PRO A 99 -17.31 -11.32 3.58
C PRO A 99 -16.55 -10.36 2.66
N SER A 100 -15.29 -10.67 2.37
CA SER A 100 -14.54 -9.86 1.41
C SER A 100 -15.04 -10.08 -0.02
N ASN A 101 -14.75 -9.15 -0.92
CA ASN A 101 -15.20 -9.30 -2.31
C ASN A 101 -14.60 -10.56 -2.96
N LEU A 102 -13.38 -10.93 -2.56
CA LEU A 102 -12.73 -12.15 -3.01
C LEU A 102 -13.44 -13.43 -2.53
N GLU A 103 -13.91 -13.45 -1.28
CA GLU A 103 -14.70 -14.58 -0.75
C GLU A 103 -16.03 -14.72 -1.50
N ILE A 104 -16.70 -13.60 -1.78
CA ILE A 104 -17.94 -13.57 -2.56
C ILE A 104 -17.70 -14.09 -3.98
N ILE A 105 -16.69 -13.55 -4.67
CA ILE A 105 -16.37 -13.93 -6.05
C ILE A 105 -15.96 -15.40 -6.15
N LYS A 106 -15.15 -15.90 -5.21
CA LYS A 106 -14.79 -17.31 -5.15
C LYS A 106 -16.04 -18.19 -5.07
N ALA A 107 -16.97 -17.85 -4.18
CA ALA A 107 -18.23 -18.57 -4.03
C ALA A 107 -19.05 -18.52 -5.32
N GLN A 108 -19.20 -17.33 -5.93
CA GLN A 108 -19.93 -17.17 -7.19
C GLN A 108 -19.31 -17.94 -8.36
N PHE A 109 -17.98 -18.00 -8.46
CA PHE A 109 -17.29 -18.78 -9.48
C PHE A 109 -17.51 -20.27 -9.29
N MET A 110 -17.34 -20.78 -8.06
CA MET A 110 -17.61 -22.19 -7.75
C MET A 110 -19.07 -22.56 -8.04
N PHE A 111 -20.02 -21.69 -7.70
CA PHE A 111 -21.45 -21.90 -8.00
C PHE A 111 -21.72 -22.02 -9.50
N ASN A 112 -21.20 -21.07 -10.29
CA ASN A 112 -21.39 -21.10 -11.74
C ASN A 112 -20.69 -22.30 -12.41
N VAL A 113 -19.51 -22.71 -11.92
CA VAL A 113 -18.87 -23.94 -12.38
C VAL A 113 -19.70 -25.17 -12.05
N HIS A 114 -20.39 -25.20 -10.89
CA HIS A 114 -21.27 -26.31 -10.54
C HIS A 114 -22.46 -26.43 -11.51
N LEU A 115 -23.00 -25.31 -11.95
CA LEU A 115 -24.15 -25.25 -12.86
C LEU A 115 -23.79 -25.48 -14.33
N PHE A 116 -22.68 -24.89 -14.79
CA PHE A 116 -22.34 -24.79 -16.21
C PHE A 116 -21.07 -25.57 -16.61
N GLY A 117 -20.34 -26.15 -15.65
CA GLY A 117 -19.03 -26.78 -15.89
C GLY A 117 -19.05 -28.13 -16.60
N GLY A 118 -20.22 -28.78 -16.74
CA GLY A 118 -20.36 -30.06 -17.44
C GLY A 118 -19.38 -31.13 -16.91
N GLU A 119 -18.68 -31.81 -17.83
CA GLU A 119 -17.68 -32.84 -17.51
C GLU A 119 -16.39 -32.27 -16.88
N GLU A 120 -16.05 -31.00 -17.14
CA GLU A 120 -14.84 -30.35 -16.58
C GLU A 120 -15.04 -29.82 -15.15
N LYS A 121 -16.25 -29.93 -14.60
CA LYS A 121 -16.65 -29.32 -13.32
C LYS A 121 -15.66 -29.58 -12.18
N GLU A 122 -15.29 -30.84 -11.93
CA GLU A 122 -14.40 -31.19 -10.81
C GLU A 122 -13.00 -30.60 -11.00
N ALA A 123 -12.46 -30.69 -12.22
CA ALA A 123 -11.15 -30.13 -12.55
C ALA A 123 -11.13 -28.59 -12.41
N LEU A 124 -12.19 -27.91 -12.84
CA LEU A 124 -12.33 -26.46 -12.72
C LEU A 124 -12.46 -26.00 -11.27
N ILE A 125 -13.23 -26.72 -10.45
CA ILE A 125 -13.34 -26.43 -9.01
C ILE A 125 -11.98 -26.55 -8.34
N GLU A 126 -11.23 -27.61 -8.64
CA GLU A 126 -9.90 -27.82 -8.08
C GLU A 126 -8.90 -26.74 -8.53
N GLU A 127 -8.94 -26.35 -9.80
CA GLU A 127 -8.12 -25.27 -10.33
C GLU A 127 -8.42 -23.93 -9.61
N ILE A 128 -9.70 -23.60 -9.44
CA ILE A 128 -10.12 -22.38 -8.72
C ILE A 128 -9.65 -22.45 -7.27
N LYS A 129 -9.86 -23.57 -6.57
CA LYS A 129 -9.42 -23.76 -5.17
C LYS A 129 -7.92 -23.54 -5.04
N SER A 130 -7.11 -24.15 -5.91
CA SER A 130 -5.66 -24.01 -5.93
C SER A 130 -5.21 -22.56 -6.18
N ARG A 131 -5.83 -21.86 -7.15
CA ARG A 131 -5.51 -20.45 -7.43
C ARG A 131 -5.87 -19.54 -6.26
N PHE A 132 -7.02 -19.74 -5.62
CA PHE A 132 -7.41 -18.95 -4.45
C PHE A 132 -6.52 -19.23 -3.24
N GLU A 133 -6.05 -20.45 -3.04
CA GLU A 133 -5.04 -20.73 -2.01
C GLU A 133 -3.77 -19.88 -2.24
N LYS A 134 -3.26 -19.81 -3.48
CA LYS A 134 -2.12 -18.95 -3.82
C LYS A 134 -2.42 -17.47 -3.55
N ILE A 135 -3.62 -17.00 -3.93
CA ILE A 135 -4.07 -15.63 -3.66
C ILE A 135 -4.05 -15.32 -2.16
N TYR A 136 -4.58 -16.21 -1.31
CA TYR A 136 -4.57 -16.00 0.14
C TYR A 136 -3.16 -15.96 0.74
N LYS A 137 -2.23 -16.75 0.20
CA LYS A 137 -0.81 -16.68 0.59
C LYS A 137 -0.19 -15.34 0.17
N SER A 138 -0.46 -14.88 -1.05
CA SER A 138 -0.03 -13.56 -1.51
C SER A 138 -0.58 -12.44 -0.63
N ILE A 139 -1.88 -12.45 -0.31
CA ILE A 139 -2.52 -11.45 0.57
C ILE A 139 -1.78 -11.36 1.90
N SER A 140 -1.53 -12.50 2.56
CA SER A 140 -0.84 -12.53 3.85
C SER A 140 0.57 -11.93 3.82
N SER A 141 1.22 -11.93 2.64
CA SER A 141 2.55 -11.34 2.42
C SER A 141 2.54 -9.84 2.11
N ILE A 142 1.42 -9.29 1.58
CA ILE A 142 1.33 -7.88 1.14
C ILE A 142 0.23 -7.06 1.83
N GLU A 143 -0.51 -7.63 2.80
CA GLU A 143 -1.69 -7.02 3.44
C GLU A 143 -1.44 -5.62 4.05
N TYR A 144 -0.22 -5.35 4.53
CA TYR A 144 0.14 -4.06 5.12
C TYR A 144 0.40 -2.97 4.06
N ARG A 145 0.47 -3.34 2.77
CA ARG A 145 0.82 -2.47 1.66
C ARG A 145 -0.35 -2.18 0.74
N ILE A 146 -1.28 -3.13 0.57
CA ILE A 146 -2.40 -3.02 -0.37
C ILE A 146 -3.62 -3.81 0.14
N ASN A 147 -4.82 -3.28 -0.12
CA ASN A 147 -6.06 -3.95 0.21
C ASN A 147 -6.44 -4.97 -0.89
N GLU A 148 -6.87 -6.17 -0.50
CA GLU A 148 -7.23 -7.24 -1.44
C GLU A 148 -8.40 -6.87 -2.39
N ASP A 149 -9.35 -6.04 -1.94
CA ASP A 149 -10.46 -5.55 -2.75
C ASP A 149 -9.99 -4.54 -3.82
N GLU A 150 -8.90 -3.81 -3.55
CA GLU A 150 -8.28 -2.93 -4.53
C GLU A 150 -7.59 -3.76 -5.62
N VAL A 151 -6.90 -4.85 -5.25
CA VAL A 151 -6.24 -5.77 -6.21
C VAL A 151 -7.26 -6.38 -7.18
N LEU A 152 -8.46 -6.71 -6.72
CA LEU A 152 -9.55 -7.15 -7.58
C LEU A 152 -9.90 -6.08 -8.64
N THR A 153 -10.04 -4.82 -8.22
CA THR A 153 -10.33 -3.70 -9.13
C THR A 153 -9.20 -3.49 -10.12
N TYR A 154 -7.94 -3.54 -9.68
CA TYR A 154 -6.79 -3.42 -10.57
C TYR A 154 -6.70 -4.58 -11.57
N THR A 155 -7.03 -5.80 -11.13
CA THR A 155 -7.10 -6.98 -12.01
C THR A 155 -8.13 -6.78 -13.11
N LEU A 156 -9.30 -6.20 -12.82
CA LEU A 156 -10.30 -5.90 -13.85
C LEU A 156 -9.79 -4.86 -14.85
N ARG A 157 -9.11 -3.82 -14.36
CA ARG A 157 -8.50 -2.80 -15.24
C ARG A 157 -7.49 -3.42 -16.20
N VAL A 158 -6.73 -4.42 -15.74
CA VAL A 158 -5.78 -5.19 -16.57
C VAL A 158 -6.52 -6.09 -17.54
N HIS A 159 -7.45 -6.91 -17.03
CA HIS A 159 -8.20 -7.90 -17.79
C HIS A 159 -9.03 -7.27 -18.93
N PHE A 160 -9.71 -6.16 -18.67
CA PHE A 160 -10.51 -5.43 -19.66
C PHE A 160 -9.73 -4.33 -20.40
N ASN A 161 -8.43 -4.20 -20.13
CA ASN A 161 -7.59 -3.17 -20.72
C ASN A 161 -8.22 -1.75 -20.63
N SER A 162 -8.67 -1.36 -19.44
CA SER A 162 -9.32 -0.07 -19.21
C SER A 162 -9.08 0.43 -17.79
N LEU A 163 -8.59 1.66 -17.61
CA LEU A 163 -8.45 2.26 -16.28
C LEU A 163 -9.79 2.68 -15.66
N TRP A 164 -10.88 2.66 -16.44
CA TRP A 164 -12.23 3.06 -16.01
C TRP A 164 -12.99 1.97 -15.24
N GLU A 165 -12.44 0.75 -15.15
CA GLU A 165 -13.07 -0.30 -14.36
C GLU A 165 -12.98 0.06 -12.86
N ASN A 166 -14.13 0.39 -12.28
CA ASN A 166 -14.26 0.90 -10.91
C ASN A 166 -15.27 0.13 -10.04
N ASN A 167 -16.17 -0.65 -10.67
CA ASN A 167 -17.17 -1.44 -9.94
C ASN A 167 -16.99 -2.92 -10.26
N ALA A 168 -16.14 -3.55 -9.45
CA ALA A 168 -15.70 -4.91 -9.69
C ALA A 168 -16.83 -5.94 -9.62
N ILE A 169 -17.66 -5.82 -8.60
CA ILE A 169 -18.74 -6.77 -8.32
C ILE A 169 -19.80 -6.73 -9.41
N ASP A 170 -20.29 -5.54 -9.79
CA ASP A 170 -21.36 -5.45 -10.78
C ASP A 170 -20.91 -5.92 -12.16
N LYS A 171 -19.66 -5.59 -12.55
CA LYS A 171 -19.08 -6.06 -13.80
C LYS A 171 -18.97 -7.58 -13.84
N ILE A 172 -18.46 -8.19 -12.77
CA ILE A 172 -18.34 -9.65 -12.66
C ILE A 172 -19.72 -10.31 -12.66
N ASN A 173 -20.67 -9.80 -11.87
CA ASN A 173 -22.04 -10.32 -11.82
C ASN A 173 -22.73 -10.29 -13.19
N SER A 174 -22.53 -9.21 -13.96
CA SER A 174 -23.04 -9.11 -15.33
C SER A 174 -22.50 -10.22 -16.22
N LEU A 175 -21.19 -10.52 -16.13
CA LEU A 175 -20.53 -11.57 -16.93
C LEU A 175 -20.92 -12.97 -16.48
N LEU A 176 -21.15 -13.16 -15.17
CA LEU A 176 -21.64 -14.42 -14.62
C LEU A 176 -23.11 -14.71 -15.00
N SER A 177 -23.86 -13.69 -15.42
CA SER A 177 -25.25 -13.84 -15.86
C SER A 177 -25.38 -14.22 -17.34
N GLU A 178 -24.27 -14.32 -18.08
CA GLU A 178 -24.26 -14.75 -19.48
C GLU A 178 -24.55 -16.25 -19.62
N ALA A 179 -24.93 -16.68 -20.83
CA ALA A 179 -25.35 -18.06 -21.09
C ALA A 179 -24.28 -19.12 -20.77
N ASN A 180 -22.99 -18.77 -20.87
CA ASN A 180 -21.88 -19.62 -20.46
C ASN A 180 -20.76 -18.78 -19.82
N PRO A 181 -20.70 -18.69 -18.49
CA PRO A 181 -19.69 -17.90 -17.78
C PRO A 181 -18.34 -18.62 -17.62
N ILE A 182 -18.24 -19.90 -17.99
CA ILE A 182 -17.05 -20.74 -17.72
C ILE A 182 -15.75 -20.17 -18.33
N PRO A 183 -15.71 -19.73 -19.61
CA PRO A 183 -14.49 -19.18 -20.19
C PRO A 183 -14.00 -17.92 -19.45
N PHE A 184 -14.93 -17.05 -19.05
CA PHE A 184 -14.61 -15.86 -18.26
C PHE A 184 -14.04 -16.24 -16.89
N ILE A 185 -14.68 -17.18 -16.17
CA ILE A 185 -14.21 -17.63 -14.85
C ILE A 185 -12.78 -18.16 -14.95
N LYS A 186 -12.47 -19.00 -15.96
CA LYS A 186 -11.12 -19.54 -16.17
C LYS A 186 -10.09 -18.43 -16.38
N LEU A 187 -10.33 -17.55 -17.35
CA LEU A 187 -9.41 -16.47 -17.71
C LEU A 187 -9.23 -15.44 -16.59
N PHE A 188 -10.32 -15.06 -15.92
CA PHE A 188 -10.28 -14.06 -14.87
C PHE A 188 -9.63 -14.61 -13.58
N THR A 189 -9.91 -15.85 -13.19
CA THR A 189 -9.24 -16.46 -12.03
C THR A 189 -7.74 -16.59 -12.27
N GLN A 190 -7.31 -16.89 -13.51
CA GLN A 190 -5.90 -16.83 -13.89
C GLN A 190 -5.34 -15.42 -13.76
N SER A 191 -6.01 -14.42 -14.33
CA SER A 191 -5.57 -13.02 -14.27
C SER A 191 -5.43 -12.54 -12.82
N LEU A 192 -6.38 -12.91 -11.95
CA LEU A 192 -6.37 -12.54 -10.54
C LEU A 192 -5.19 -13.15 -9.79
N ALA A 193 -4.95 -14.46 -9.96
CA ALA A 193 -3.81 -15.13 -9.35
C ALA A 193 -2.48 -14.51 -9.81
N THR A 194 -2.34 -14.22 -11.11
CA THR A 194 -1.17 -13.58 -11.70
C THR A 194 -0.96 -12.15 -11.17
N SER A 195 -2.01 -11.35 -11.03
CA SER A 195 -1.92 -10.01 -10.41
C SER A 195 -1.34 -10.09 -8.99
N PHE A 196 -1.85 -11.01 -8.16
CA PHE A 196 -1.36 -11.18 -6.79
C PHE A 196 0.10 -11.62 -6.73
N GLU A 197 0.52 -12.52 -7.61
CA GLU A 197 1.91 -12.97 -7.73
C GLU A 197 2.85 -11.81 -8.09
N HIS A 198 2.49 -11.02 -9.10
CA HIS A 198 3.27 -9.85 -9.52
C HIS A 198 3.35 -8.78 -8.44
N LEU A 199 2.25 -8.50 -7.74
CA LEU A 199 2.25 -7.56 -6.63
C LEU A 199 3.05 -8.07 -5.43
N THR A 200 3.07 -9.38 -5.19
CA THR A 200 3.94 -9.99 -4.16
C THR A 200 5.41 -9.72 -4.47
N THR A 201 5.81 -9.82 -5.74
CA THR A 201 7.17 -9.49 -6.19
C THR A 201 7.46 -8.00 -6.03
N PHE A 202 6.55 -7.15 -6.52
CA PHE A 202 6.66 -5.69 -6.50
C PHE A 202 6.79 -5.12 -5.09
N PHE A 203 5.87 -5.47 -4.18
CA PHE A 203 5.89 -5.01 -2.78
C PHE A 203 6.90 -5.76 -1.90
N GLY A 204 7.47 -6.85 -2.41
CA GLY A 204 8.37 -7.75 -1.70
C GLY A 204 9.82 -7.52 -2.08
N LYS A 205 10.32 -8.34 -3.01
CA LYS A 205 11.74 -8.35 -3.37
C LYS A 205 12.16 -7.03 -4.03
N ASP A 206 11.39 -6.58 -5.01
CA ASP A 206 11.80 -5.47 -5.87
C ASP A 206 11.74 -4.12 -5.13
N GLU A 207 10.81 -3.95 -4.19
CA GLU A 207 10.78 -2.79 -3.27
C GLU A 207 12.03 -2.68 -2.39
N ARG A 208 12.60 -3.82 -1.97
CA ARG A 208 13.82 -3.82 -1.14
C ARG A 208 15.07 -3.51 -1.96
N GLU A 209 15.11 -3.95 -3.21
CA GLU A 209 16.29 -3.89 -4.07
C GLU A 209 16.32 -2.64 -4.98
N ASN A 210 15.18 -2.00 -5.23
CA ASN A 210 15.07 -0.87 -6.16
C ASN A 210 14.52 0.41 -5.49
N ILE A 211 15.30 1.49 -5.55
CA ILE A 211 14.95 2.76 -4.90
C ILE A 211 13.74 3.45 -5.53
N GLU A 212 13.53 3.35 -6.84
CA GLU A 212 12.38 4.00 -7.50
C GLU A 212 11.07 3.27 -7.18
N ILE A 213 11.12 1.95 -7.03
CA ILE A 213 9.98 1.15 -6.54
C ILE A 213 9.69 1.50 -5.08
N HIS A 214 10.72 1.55 -4.23
CA HIS A 214 10.59 2.01 -2.85
C HIS A 214 9.99 3.42 -2.75
N SER A 215 10.46 4.32 -3.60
CA SER A 215 10.03 5.72 -3.70
C SER A 215 8.54 5.80 -4.03
N LEU A 216 8.07 5.13 -5.10
CA LEU A 216 6.66 5.09 -5.48
C LEU A 216 5.78 4.48 -4.37
N ILE A 217 6.19 3.36 -3.76
CA ILE A 217 5.44 2.72 -2.69
C ILE A 217 5.36 3.62 -1.45
N THR A 218 6.47 4.30 -1.11
CA THR A 218 6.55 5.25 0.02
C THR A 218 5.65 6.46 -0.19
N LEU A 219 5.52 6.94 -1.44
CA LEU A 219 4.60 8.03 -1.76
C LEU A 219 3.15 7.67 -1.40
N GLY A 220 2.76 6.41 -1.52
CA GLY A 220 1.40 5.93 -1.26
C GLY A 220 0.36 6.50 -2.24
N GLY A 221 -0.91 6.09 -2.12
CA GLY A 221 -1.98 6.61 -3.00
C GLY A 221 -1.74 6.32 -4.49
N ILE A 222 -1.09 5.19 -4.81
CA ILE A 222 -0.58 4.85 -6.13
C ILE A 222 -1.57 4.03 -6.99
N GLY A 223 -2.87 4.07 -6.69
CA GLY A 223 -3.86 3.22 -7.34
C GLY A 223 -3.98 3.40 -8.86
N ILE A 224 -3.59 4.56 -9.40
CA ILE A 224 -3.51 4.79 -10.85
C ILE A 224 -2.30 4.07 -11.49
N ALA A 225 -1.23 3.86 -10.72
CA ALA A 225 0.00 3.22 -11.17
C ALA A 225 -0.10 1.69 -11.17
N ILE A 226 -0.80 1.10 -10.20
CA ILE A 226 -0.84 -0.36 -10.00
C ILE A 226 -1.22 -1.16 -11.26
N PRO A 227 -2.24 -0.78 -12.06
CA PRO A 227 -2.55 -1.51 -13.30
C PRO A 227 -1.40 -1.50 -14.32
N PHE A 228 -0.65 -0.40 -14.43
CA PHE A 228 0.54 -0.34 -15.29
C PHE A 228 1.64 -1.27 -14.77
N ILE A 229 1.84 -1.30 -13.45
CA ILE A 229 2.81 -2.19 -12.82
C ILE A 229 2.45 -3.65 -13.07
N ILE A 230 1.20 -4.07 -12.83
CA ILE A 230 0.76 -5.44 -13.10
C ILE A 230 1.03 -5.81 -14.55
N LYS A 231 0.66 -4.96 -15.51
CA LYS A 231 0.98 -5.18 -16.93
C LYS A 231 2.47 -5.31 -17.20
N ALA A 232 3.30 -4.43 -16.62
CA ALA A 232 4.74 -4.46 -16.83
C ALA A 232 5.36 -5.81 -16.39
N TYR A 233 4.94 -6.35 -15.24
CA TYR A 233 5.34 -7.69 -14.83
C TYR A 233 4.77 -8.78 -15.74
N SER A 234 3.48 -8.70 -16.09
CA SER A 234 2.82 -9.68 -16.97
C SER A 234 3.45 -9.76 -18.37
N PHE A 235 3.98 -8.65 -18.87
CA PHE A 235 4.65 -8.57 -20.17
C PHE A 235 6.15 -8.88 -20.10
N GLY A 236 6.68 -9.22 -18.91
CA GLY A 236 8.06 -9.63 -18.73
C GLY A 236 9.08 -8.48 -18.86
N LEU A 237 8.69 -7.24 -18.54
CA LEU A 237 9.62 -6.11 -18.56
C LEU A 237 10.73 -6.31 -17.52
N SER A 238 11.92 -5.82 -17.85
CA SER A 238 13.05 -5.82 -16.92
C SER A 238 12.80 -4.91 -15.72
N THR A 239 13.44 -5.20 -14.58
CA THR A 239 13.38 -4.34 -13.38
C THR A 239 13.84 -2.90 -13.68
N GLN A 240 14.74 -2.70 -14.65
CA GLN A 240 15.15 -1.37 -15.09
C GLN A 240 14.00 -0.60 -15.76
N GLN A 241 13.25 -1.24 -16.65
CA GLN A 241 12.08 -0.63 -17.30
C GLN A 241 10.95 -0.38 -16.28
N ILE A 242 10.72 -1.31 -15.36
CA ILE A 242 9.74 -1.15 -14.28
C ILE A 242 10.13 0.02 -13.38
N SER A 243 11.42 0.17 -13.06
CA SER A 243 11.96 1.29 -12.27
C SER A 243 11.75 2.63 -12.98
N GLN A 244 12.03 2.71 -14.29
CA GLN A 244 11.74 3.91 -15.09
C GLN A 244 10.25 4.26 -15.11
N LEU A 245 9.39 3.25 -15.26
CA LEU A 245 7.94 3.42 -15.23
C LEU A 245 7.47 3.91 -13.85
N CYS A 246 8.03 3.36 -12.76
CA CYS A 246 7.73 3.79 -11.39
C CYS A 246 8.10 5.26 -11.17
N ASN A 247 9.29 5.67 -11.60
CA ASN A 247 9.75 7.05 -11.49
C ASN A 247 8.80 8.04 -12.18
N LYS A 248 8.33 7.71 -13.40
CA LYS A 248 7.41 8.57 -14.15
C LYS A 248 5.99 8.57 -13.58
N LEU A 249 5.49 7.42 -13.14
CA LEU A 249 4.20 7.33 -12.47
C LEU A 249 4.21 8.07 -11.13
N GLU A 250 5.31 8.01 -10.38
CA GLU A 250 5.51 8.77 -9.15
C GLU A 250 5.40 10.27 -9.42
N SER A 251 6.10 10.76 -10.44
CA SER A 251 6.08 12.16 -10.86
C SER A 251 4.65 12.67 -11.09
N VAL A 252 3.83 11.96 -11.88
CA VAL A 252 2.45 12.40 -12.14
C VAL A 252 1.54 12.27 -10.92
N VAL A 253 1.72 11.24 -10.07
CA VAL A 253 0.96 11.08 -8.81
C VAL A 253 1.29 12.19 -7.83
N LEU A 254 2.57 12.54 -7.69
CA LEU A 254 3.04 13.60 -6.82
C LEU A 254 2.54 14.96 -7.28
N ARG A 255 2.62 15.26 -8.60
CA ARG A 255 2.03 16.48 -9.18
C ARG A 255 0.53 16.57 -8.92
N HIS A 256 -0.21 15.48 -9.16
CA HIS A 256 -1.64 15.46 -8.92
C HIS A 256 -1.99 15.79 -7.46
N ARG A 257 -1.23 15.23 -6.52
CA ARG A 257 -1.39 15.46 -5.08
C ARG A 257 -1.06 16.88 -4.67
N LEU A 258 0.01 17.46 -5.21
CA LEU A 258 0.44 18.82 -4.89
C LEU A 258 -0.52 19.86 -5.45
N ILE A 259 -0.93 19.70 -6.71
CA ILE A 259 -1.78 20.67 -7.42
C ILE A 259 -3.23 20.60 -6.90
N GLY A 260 -3.73 19.43 -6.54
CA GLY A 260 -5.09 19.28 -6.00
C GLY A 260 -6.20 19.59 -7.01
N THR A 261 -5.91 19.43 -8.31
CA THR A 261 -6.88 19.64 -9.40
C THR A 261 -8.06 18.65 -9.32
N ARG A 262 -9.24 19.09 -9.76
CA ARG A 262 -10.43 18.24 -9.93
C ARG A 262 -10.41 17.43 -11.24
N ALA A 263 -9.43 17.67 -12.12
CA ALA A 263 -9.31 16.92 -13.36
C ALA A 263 -8.98 15.45 -13.09
N ASP A 264 -9.65 14.56 -13.82
CA ASP A 264 -9.48 13.11 -13.65
C ASP A 264 -8.22 12.63 -14.41
N ILE A 265 -7.19 12.22 -13.66
CA ILE A 265 -5.94 11.69 -14.22
C ILE A 265 -6.17 10.43 -15.09
N THR A 266 -7.20 9.63 -14.79
CA THR A 266 -7.59 8.44 -15.56
C THR A 266 -7.86 8.80 -17.01
N SER A 267 -8.58 9.89 -17.24
CA SER A 267 -8.91 10.37 -18.59
C SER A 267 -7.68 10.77 -19.41
N ARG A 268 -6.56 11.06 -18.75
CA ARG A 268 -5.32 11.53 -19.37
C ARG A 268 -4.34 10.40 -19.66
N LEU A 269 -4.41 9.32 -18.87
CA LEU A 269 -3.51 8.17 -18.98
C LEU A 269 -4.17 6.93 -19.62
N ASN A 270 -5.50 6.85 -19.69
CA ASN A 270 -6.19 5.66 -20.20
C ASN A 270 -5.89 5.35 -21.68
N GLY A 271 -5.59 6.36 -22.50
CA GLY A 271 -5.18 6.15 -23.89
C GLY A 271 -3.88 5.35 -23.99
N VAL A 272 -2.81 5.85 -23.38
CA VAL A 272 -1.51 5.18 -23.37
C VAL A 272 -1.53 3.86 -22.60
N TYR A 273 -2.39 3.74 -21.58
CA TYR A 273 -2.62 2.48 -20.90
C TYR A 273 -3.20 1.40 -21.83
N LYS A 274 -4.12 1.77 -22.72
CA LYS A 274 -4.76 0.85 -23.68
C LYS A 274 -3.80 0.36 -24.74
N GLU A 275 -2.90 1.23 -25.18
CA GLU A 275 -1.87 0.96 -26.19
C GLU A 275 -0.70 0.12 -25.62
N PHE A 276 -0.51 0.13 -24.30
CA PHE A 276 0.45 -0.72 -23.60
C PHE A 276 -0.10 -2.15 -23.46
N THR A 277 0.30 -3.03 -24.37
CA THR A 277 -0.21 -4.41 -24.49
C THR A 277 0.94 -5.43 -24.55
N ALA A 278 0.62 -6.72 -24.48
CA ALA A 278 1.64 -7.76 -24.62
C ALA A 278 2.32 -7.74 -26.00
N ASP A 279 1.58 -7.37 -27.05
CA ASP A 279 2.12 -7.23 -28.42
C ASP A 279 2.91 -5.93 -28.60
N ASN A 280 2.69 -4.95 -27.73
CA ASN A 280 3.40 -3.67 -27.72
C ASN A 280 3.79 -3.27 -26.28
N PRO A 281 4.80 -3.95 -25.68
CA PRO A 281 5.18 -3.75 -24.28
C PRO A 281 6.10 -2.53 -24.09
N ASP A 282 5.99 -1.52 -24.95
CA ASP A 282 6.80 -0.29 -24.87
C ASP A 282 6.26 0.68 -23.83
N ILE A 283 7.13 1.14 -22.94
CA ILE A 283 6.81 2.12 -21.90
C ILE A 283 6.95 3.57 -22.40
N ASN A 284 7.66 3.80 -23.50
CA ASN A 284 7.95 5.16 -23.99
C ASN A 284 6.69 6.00 -24.23
N PRO A 285 5.59 5.48 -24.83
CA PRO A 285 4.37 6.27 -24.98
C PRO A 285 3.78 6.78 -23.64
N ILE A 286 3.93 5.99 -22.57
CA ILE A 286 3.49 6.36 -21.22
C ILE A 286 4.40 7.47 -20.66
N ILE A 287 5.71 7.31 -20.81
CA ILE A 287 6.72 8.28 -20.38
C ILE A 287 6.51 9.62 -21.11
N ASP A 288 6.36 9.58 -22.43
CA ASP A 288 6.15 10.75 -23.27
C ASP A 288 4.86 11.47 -22.91
N ARG A 289 3.77 10.73 -22.66
CA ARG A 289 2.51 11.31 -22.17
C ARG A 289 2.71 12.04 -20.85
N ILE A 290 3.39 11.43 -19.89
CA ILE A 290 3.63 12.03 -18.57
C ILE A 290 4.52 13.27 -18.70
N ASN A 291 5.60 13.21 -19.47
CA ASN A 291 6.48 14.36 -19.69
C ASN A 291 5.73 15.49 -20.43
N TRP A 292 4.89 15.17 -21.41
CA TRP A 292 4.10 16.16 -22.13
C TRP A 292 3.06 16.86 -21.25
N LEU A 293 2.45 16.14 -20.29
CA LEU A 293 1.55 16.75 -19.29
C LEU A 293 2.24 17.84 -18.45
N LYS A 294 3.58 17.78 -18.29
CA LYS A 294 4.35 18.78 -17.54
C LYS A 294 4.51 20.10 -18.29
N VAL A 295 4.51 20.07 -19.62
CA VAL A 295 4.86 21.24 -20.44
C VAL A 295 3.70 21.78 -21.28
N THR A 296 2.64 21.00 -21.46
CA THR A 296 1.52 21.37 -22.31
C THR A 296 0.80 22.64 -21.83
N GLN A 297 0.40 23.47 -22.79
CA GLN A 297 -0.38 24.69 -22.60
C GLN A 297 -1.82 24.54 -23.10
N ASP A 298 -2.20 23.35 -23.58
CA ASP A 298 -3.58 23.06 -23.94
C ASP A 298 -4.45 23.09 -22.67
N TRP A 299 -5.43 23.98 -22.62
CA TRP A 299 -6.26 24.21 -21.43
C TRP A 299 -6.93 22.93 -20.89
N TRP A 300 -7.26 21.97 -21.76
CA TRP A 300 -7.88 20.71 -21.37
C TRP A 300 -6.87 19.74 -20.73
N TRP A 301 -5.58 19.90 -20.99
CA TRP A 301 -4.51 19.00 -20.53
C TRP A 301 -3.57 19.62 -19.48
N ALA A 302 -3.45 20.94 -19.45
CA ALA A 302 -2.48 21.72 -18.68
C ALA A 302 -2.67 21.72 -17.16
N TYR A 303 -3.49 20.82 -16.61
CA TYR A 303 -3.75 20.75 -15.16
C TYR A 303 -2.57 20.22 -14.33
N TRP A 304 -1.56 19.60 -14.96
CA TRP A 304 -0.37 19.05 -14.30
C TRP A 304 0.93 19.69 -14.79
N ASN A 305 0.83 20.83 -15.47
CA ASN A 305 1.99 21.49 -16.05
C ASN A 305 2.85 22.19 -14.98
N ASP A 306 4.02 22.64 -15.39
CA ASP A 306 4.99 23.29 -14.51
C ASP A 306 4.45 24.58 -13.90
N THR A 307 3.64 25.36 -14.63
CA THR A 307 2.99 26.56 -14.10
C THR A 307 2.07 26.25 -12.92
N GLU A 308 1.25 25.20 -13.03
CA GLU A 308 0.33 24.81 -11.96
C GLU A 308 1.08 24.18 -10.78
N LEU A 309 2.14 23.41 -11.04
CA LEU A 309 3.01 22.87 -9.99
C LEU A 309 3.69 23.99 -9.20
N GLU A 310 4.30 24.96 -9.88
CA GLU A 310 4.97 26.10 -9.26
C GLU A 310 4.00 26.89 -8.38
N ARG A 311 2.79 27.17 -8.88
CA ARG A 311 1.73 27.84 -8.12
C ARG A 311 1.36 27.05 -6.86
N ALA A 312 1.21 25.72 -6.98
CA ALA A 312 0.85 24.87 -5.86
C ALA A 312 1.94 24.84 -4.76
N LEU A 313 3.21 24.89 -5.14
CA LEU A 313 4.34 24.91 -4.22
C LEU A 313 4.48 26.22 -3.43
N GLN A 314 3.79 27.28 -3.84
CA GLN A 314 3.76 28.52 -3.05
C GLN A 314 2.88 28.42 -1.81
N GLY A 315 1.89 27.52 -1.81
CA GLY A 315 0.96 27.30 -0.70
C GLY A 315 1.46 26.31 0.36
N GLY A 316 0.62 26.10 1.38
CA GLY A 316 0.87 25.09 2.41
C GLY A 316 0.76 23.67 1.85
N ILE A 317 1.72 22.81 2.19
CA ILE A 317 1.75 21.41 1.76
C ILE A 317 1.35 20.49 2.91
N ASN A 318 0.49 19.52 2.60
CA ASN A 318 0.07 18.49 3.55
C ASN A 318 1.28 17.72 4.12
N HIS A 319 1.26 17.46 5.44
CA HIS A 319 2.44 16.96 6.17
C HIS A 319 3.06 15.66 5.59
N PRO A 320 2.29 14.58 5.33
CA PRO A 320 2.79 13.41 4.61
C PRO A 320 3.55 13.72 3.31
N THR A 321 3.00 14.59 2.46
CA THR A 321 3.63 14.98 1.20
C THR A 321 4.89 15.81 1.44
N ALA A 322 4.87 16.74 2.39
CA ALA A 322 6.05 17.53 2.76
C ALA A 322 7.21 16.64 3.25
N LYS A 323 6.92 15.63 4.10
CA LYS A 323 7.93 14.65 4.54
C LYS A 323 8.54 13.89 3.37
N TYR A 324 7.69 13.47 2.43
CA TYR A 324 8.13 12.79 1.22
C TYR A 324 9.05 13.67 0.36
N LEU A 325 8.65 14.92 0.12
CA LEU A 325 9.45 15.89 -0.64
C LEU A 325 10.80 16.17 0.03
N LEU A 326 10.83 16.35 1.35
CA LEU A 326 12.06 16.56 2.10
C LEU A 326 12.98 15.33 2.08
N TRP A 327 12.42 14.13 1.98
CA TRP A 327 13.21 12.92 1.77
C TRP A 327 13.79 12.82 0.35
N LYS A 328 13.03 13.24 -0.67
CA LYS A 328 13.57 13.34 -2.04
C LYS A 328 14.68 14.41 -2.10
N TYR A 329 14.48 15.53 -1.39
CA TYR A 329 15.48 16.61 -1.28
C TYR A 329 16.75 16.14 -0.55
N GLU A 330 16.61 15.35 0.51
CA GLU A 330 17.74 14.70 1.19
C GLU A 330 18.60 13.88 0.21
N ASN A 331 17.95 12.98 -0.53
CA ASN A 331 18.65 12.15 -1.50
C ASN A 331 19.30 12.96 -2.62
N HIS A 332 18.66 14.06 -3.05
CA HIS A 332 19.27 14.98 -4.01
C HIS A 332 20.56 15.60 -3.47
N MET A 333 20.55 16.09 -2.23
CA MET A 333 21.74 16.67 -1.60
C MET A 333 22.85 15.63 -1.38
N GLU A 334 22.51 14.42 -0.93
CA GLU A 334 23.49 13.33 -0.79
C GLU A 334 24.13 12.97 -2.14
N ASN A 335 23.35 12.99 -3.23
CA ASN A 335 23.81 12.67 -4.57
C ASN A 335 24.73 13.73 -5.21
N GLN A 336 24.79 14.95 -4.67
CA GLN A 336 25.77 15.96 -5.09
C GLN A 336 27.20 15.63 -4.60
N GLY A 337 27.34 14.63 -3.72
CA GLY A 337 28.62 14.10 -3.26
C GLY A 337 29.37 13.27 -4.31
N LYS A 338 30.38 12.52 -3.86
CA LYS A 338 31.11 11.59 -4.74
C LYS A 338 30.23 10.40 -5.12
N SER A 339 30.49 9.81 -6.29
CA SER A 339 29.84 8.56 -6.70
C SER A 339 30.20 7.38 -5.79
N GLY A 340 29.36 6.34 -5.80
CA GLY A 340 29.58 5.08 -5.07
C GLY A 340 28.79 4.93 -3.77
N TYR A 341 27.98 5.91 -3.39
CA TYR A 341 27.05 5.82 -2.26
C TYR A 341 25.64 5.52 -2.73
N THR A 342 24.92 4.68 -1.98
CA THR A 342 23.52 4.34 -2.28
C THR A 342 22.58 5.39 -1.68
N PRO A 343 21.46 5.72 -2.35
CA PRO A 343 20.44 6.60 -1.80
C PRO A 343 19.95 6.17 -0.42
N THR A 344 19.65 7.14 0.45
CA THR A 344 19.02 6.91 1.73
C THR A 344 17.55 6.53 1.54
N ARG A 345 17.18 5.31 1.94
CA ARG A 345 15.78 4.85 1.97
C ARG A 345 14.97 5.60 3.02
N PHE A 346 13.67 5.78 2.78
CA PHE A 346 12.77 6.49 3.69
C PHE A 346 12.62 5.76 5.03
N ASP A 347 12.59 4.43 4.99
CA ASP A 347 12.47 3.56 6.17
C ASP A 347 13.75 3.48 7.02
N LYS A 348 14.86 4.08 6.57
CA LYS A 348 16.06 4.29 7.39
C LYS A 348 15.84 5.33 8.50
N ILE A 349 14.85 6.21 8.33
CA ILE A 349 14.46 7.20 9.35
C ILE A 349 13.36 6.57 10.20
N GLU A 350 13.64 6.30 11.47
CA GLU A 350 12.66 5.69 12.36
C GLU A 350 11.48 6.65 12.63
N LYS A 351 10.28 6.26 12.19
CA LYS A 351 9.02 7.01 12.34
C LYS A 351 9.21 8.49 11.97
N PRO A 352 9.40 8.80 10.67
CA PRO A 352 9.76 10.14 10.23
C PRO A 352 8.64 11.14 10.54
N GLU A 353 9.02 12.26 11.14
CA GLU A 353 8.16 13.38 11.51
C GLU A 353 8.59 14.67 10.80
N LEU A 354 7.63 15.58 10.64
CA LEU A 354 7.85 16.89 10.05
C LEU A 354 8.06 17.87 11.19
N GLU A 355 9.28 18.39 11.31
CA GLU A 355 9.64 19.40 12.29
C GLU A 355 9.43 20.80 11.73
N HIS A 356 8.95 21.71 12.58
CA HIS A 356 8.92 23.15 12.32
C HIS A 356 10.18 23.78 12.93
N ILE A 357 11.14 24.21 12.11
CA ILE A 357 12.41 24.76 12.59
C ILE A 357 12.14 25.97 13.49
N ALA A 358 11.40 26.96 12.98
CA ALA A 358 10.68 27.95 13.77
C ALA A 358 9.36 27.33 14.29
N PRO A 359 9.18 27.18 15.62
CA PRO A 359 7.99 26.58 16.20
C PRO A 359 6.69 27.29 15.80
N GLN A 360 5.55 26.59 15.85
CA GLN A 360 4.25 27.20 15.56
C GLN A 360 3.80 28.20 16.64
N THR A 361 4.22 28.00 17.88
CA THR A 361 3.96 28.91 19.01
C THR A 361 5.18 29.78 19.25
N ASP A 362 4.99 31.09 19.33
CA ASP A 362 6.04 32.04 19.71
C ASP A 362 6.65 31.63 21.07
N ASN A 363 7.98 31.62 21.12
CA ASN A 363 8.74 31.27 22.32
C ASN A 363 9.63 32.46 22.75
N PRO A 364 9.44 33.00 23.97
CA PRO A 364 10.17 34.17 24.45
C PRO A 364 11.69 33.98 24.60
N GLU A 365 12.22 32.76 24.53
CA GLU A 365 13.66 32.48 24.67
C GLU A 365 14.47 32.51 23.35
N SER A 366 13.93 33.02 22.24
CA SER A 366 14.30 32.45 20.94
C SER A 366 15.23 33.24 19.99
N GLY A 367 15.96 32.48 19.17
CA GLY A 367 16.73 32.93 17.99
C GLY A 367 15.94 32.77 16.69
N TYR A 368 14.67 33.14 16.70
CA TYR A 368 13.77 33.15 15.54
C TYR A 368 13.42 34.60 15.15
N ASP A 369 12.84 34.78 13.96
CA ASP A 369 12.26 36.07 13.56
C ASP A 369 11.10 36.49 14.47
N LYS A 370 10.68 37.75 14.39
CA LYS A 370 9.50 38.26 15.07
C LYS A 370 8.24 37.61 14.48
N TYR A 371 7.41 37.04 15.35
CA TYR A 371 6.12 36.44 15.02
C TYR A 371 5.03 37.50 14.76
N ASP A 372 5.26 38.36 13.78
CA ASP A 372 4.24 39.26 13.24
C ASP A 372 3.24 38.50 12.35
N GLU A 373 2.17 39.18 11.95
CA GLU A 373 1.11 38.59 11.11
C GLU A 373 1.65 38.02 9.80
N GLU A 374 2.65 38.67 9.20
CA GLU A 374 3.28 38.21 7.97
C GLU A 374 4.05 36.91 8.20
N PHE A 375 4.89 36.86 9.24
CA PHE A 375 5.67 35.68 9.61
C PHE A 375 4.78 34.47 9.86
N VAL A 376 3.74 34.65 10.68
CA VAL A 376 2.80 33.59 11.05
C VAL A 376 2.07 33.04 9.83
N ASN A 377 1.61 33.91 8.93
CA ASN A 377 0.82 33.51 7.78
C ASN A 377 1.64 32.93 6.63
N GLN A 378 2.87 33.41 6.40
CA GLN A 378 3.64 33.06 5.20
C GLN A 378 4.83 32.11 5.47
N TYR A 379 5.40 32.11 6.67
CA TYR A 379 6.69 31.47 6.93
C TYR A 379 6.61 30.29 7.90
N ILE A 380 5.60 30.23 8.78
CA ILE A 380 5.45 29.10 9.73
C ILE A 380 5.15 27.79 9.00
N ASN A 381 4.10 27.75 8.18
CA ASN A 381 3.68 26.56 7.45
C ASN A 381 4.25 26.55 6.02
N CYS A 382 5.57 26.67 5.92
CA CYS A 382 6.30 26.79 4.67
C CYS A 382 7.33 25.65 4.52
N LEU A 383 7.52 25.16 3.29
CA LEU A 383 8.54 24.16 2.98
C LEU A 383 9.94 24.54 3.50
N GLY A 384 10.30 25.81 3.37
CA GLY A 384 11.59 26.32 3.86
C GLY A 384 11.76 26.17 5.37
N ASN A 385 10.66 26.19 6.14
CA ASN A 385 10.66 26.03 7.59
C ASN A 385 10.48 24.58 8.05
N TYR A 386 10.25 23.64 7.12
CA TYR A 386 10.08 22.23 7.45
C TYR A 386 11.39 21.45 7.40
N LEU A 387 11.55 20.51 8.33
CA LEU A 387 12.72 19.64 8.42
C LEU A 387 12.28 18.20 8.68
N LEU A 388 12.95 17.23 8.06
CA LEU A 388 12.68 15.81 8.31
C LEU A 388 13.49 15.33 9.51
N LEU A 389 12.82 14.82 10.55
CA LEU A 389 13.44 14.25 11.74
C LEU A 389 12.89 12.85 12.04
N SER A 390 13.63 12.04 12.81
CA SER A 390 13.03 10.86 13.47
C SER A 390 12.11 11.31 14.61
N LYS A 391 11.11 10.49 14.96
CA LYS A 391 10.19 10.82 16.06
C LYS A 391 10.92 11.12 17.38
N SER A 392 11.94 10.33 17.73
CA SER A 392 12.70 10.53 18.97
C SER A 392 13.44 11.86 18.96
N HIS A 393 14.06 12.23 17.82
CA HIS A 393 14.75 13.51 17.68
C HIS A 393 13.77 14.67 17.74
N ASN A 394 12.64 14.58 17.02
CA ASN A 394 11.59 15.60 17.02
C ASN A 394 11.04 15.88 18.43
N CYS A 395 10.73 14.82 19.19
CA CYS A 395 10.29 14.94 20.59
C CYS A 395 11.35 15.59 21.50
N SER A 396 12.65 15.37 21.21
CA SER A 396 13.74 15.93 22.02
C SER A 396 13.98 17.42 21.76
N VAL A 397 13.70 17.92 20.54
CA VAL A 397 13.90 19.34 20.18
C VAL A 397 12.69 20.18 20.57
N GLY A 398 11.47 19.70 20.31
CA GLY A 398 10.23 20.40 20.66
C GLY A 398 10.25 21.89 20.28
N ASN A 399 9.84 22.76 21.20
CA ASN A 399 9.83 24.22 21.00
C ASN A 399 11.09 24.92 21.54
N LYS A 400 12.22 24.22 21.69
CA LYS A 400 13.46 24.80 22.22
C LYS A 400 13.98 25.99 21.37
N PRO A 401 14.85 26.85 21.95
CA PRO A 401 15.54 27.90 21.20
C PRO A 401 16.30 27.36 19.98
N PHE A 402 16.42 28.19 18.92
CA PHE A 402 17.04 27.79 17.67
C PHE A 402 18.46 27.24 17.83
N ALA A 403 19.28 27.84 18.70
CA ALA A 403 20.65 27.40 18.94
C ALA A 403 20.71 25.93 19.42
N ASP A 404 19.80 25.53 20.32
CA ASP A 404 19.73 24.15 20.83
C ASP A 404 19.28 23.18 19.75
N LYS A 405 18.25 23.55 18.98
CA LYS A 405 17.79 22.75 17.84
C LYS A 405 18.93 22.54 16.84
N ARG A 406 19.54 23.64 16.38
CA ARG A 406 20.67 23.67 15.42
C ARG A 406 21.83 22.80 15.88
N ASN A 407 22.18 22.81 17.16
CA ASN A 407 23.27 21.99 17.68
C ASN A 407 22.98 20.48 17.60
N SER A 408 21.71 20.08 17.63
CA SER A 408 21.29 18.67 17.48
C SER A 408 21.16 18.21 16.02
N TYR A 409 21.18 19.12 15.05
CA TYR A 409 20.97 18.87 13.63
C TYR A 409 22.21 18.33 12.92
N ASN A 410 22.58 17.06 13.19
CA ASN A 410 23.85 16.48 12.74
C ASN A 410 23.74 15.19 11.89
N HIS A 411 22.52 14.65 11.70
CA HIS A 411 22.31 13.36 11.05
C HIS A 411 22.13 13.46 9.54
N LEU A 412 21.08 14.15 9.09
CA LEU A 412 20.73 14.31 7.67
C LEU A 412 21.47 15.49 7.04
N GLU A 413 21.65 15.47 5.73
CA GLU A 413 22.29 16.56 5.00
C GLU A 413 21.43 17.83 5.04
N GLN A 414 20.10 17.71 4.99
CA GLN A 414 19.20 18.84 5.21
C GLN A 414 19.33 19.47 6.60
N GLN A 415 19.75 18.70 7.61
CA GLN A 415 20.01 19.22 8.96
C GLN A 415 21.31 20.03 8.99
N ARG A 416 22.36 19.53 8.33
CA ARG A 416 23.64 20.25 8.18
C ARG A 416 23.50 21.49 7.30
N GLU A 417 22.57 21.47 6.34
CA GLU A 417 22.22 22.66 5.55
C GLU A 417 21.81 23.82 6.47
N ILE A 418 20.92 23.57 7.43
CA ILE A 418 20.50 24.58 8.41
C ILE A 418 21.69 25.14 9.19
N GLN A 419 22.62 24.26 9.61
CA GLN A 419 23.83 24.69 10.30
C GLN A 419 24.69 25.62 9.43
N ARG A 420 24.91 25.26 8.15
CA ARG A 420 25.68 26.08 7.21
C ARG A 420 25.04 27.43 6.94
N MET A 421 23.72 27.47 6.75
CA MET A 421 22.95 28.70 6.50
C MET A 421 22.99 29.69 7.68
N THR A 422 23.37 29.23 8.87
CA THR A 422 23.36 30.01 10.12
C THR A 422 24.73 30.05 10.78
N THR A 423 25.80 30.04 9.97
CA THR A 423 27.18 30.09 10.47
C THR A 423 27.55 31.49 10.98
N GLU A 424 27.11 32.54 10.29
CA GLU A 424 27.44 33.94 10.64
C GLU A 424 26.52 34.51 11.72
N ASN A 425 25.24 34.13 11.68
CA ASN A 425 24.23 34.53 12.67
C ASN A 425 23.41 33.30 13.08
N ILE A 426 23.41 32.97 14.38
CA ILE A 426 22.65 31.85 14.94
C ILE A 426 21.19 32.29 15.16
N GLN A 427 20.55 32.68 14.07
CA GLN A 427 19.13 33.03 14.02
C GLN A 427 18.49 32.39 12.79
N TRP A 428 17.24 31.99 12.92
CA TRP A 428 16.45 31.44 11.83
C TRP A 428 15.38 32.46 11.41
N THR A 429 15.73 33.26 10.41
CA THR A 429 14.95 34.43 9.96
C THR A 429 14.05 34.10 8.76
N ARG A 430 13.09 34.98 8.46
CA ARG A 430 12.20 34.82 7.29
C ARG A 430 12.96 34.78 5.97
N GLU A 431 14.07 35.50 5.84
CA GLU A 431 14.93 35.49 4.66
C GLU A 431 15.60 34.12 4.45
N LEU A 432 16.04 33.47 5.53
CA LEU A 432 16.61 32.12 5.46
C LEU A 432 15.55 31.07 5.13
N ILE A 433 14.34 31.21 5.70
CA ILE A 433 13.20 30.35 5.35
C ILE A 433 12.89 30.50 3.86
N GLN A 434 12.82 31.73 3.33
CA GLN A 434 12.55 31.99 1.92
C GLN A 434 13.64 31.43 1.01
N SER A 435 14.92 31.70 1.33
CA SER A 435 16.05 31.18 0.56
C SER A 435 16.06 29.64 0.52
N ARG A 436 15.74 28.98 1.65
CA ARG A 436 15.62 27.52 1.69
C ARG A 436 14.41 27.02 0.91
N LYS A 437 13.27 27.72 0.99
CA LYS A 437 12.06 27.41 0.21
C LYS A 437 12.39 27.41 -1.28
N GLU A 438 13.07 28.44 -1.77
CA GLU A 438 13.45 28.58 -3.18
C GLU A 438 14.29 27.40 -3.66
N LYS A 439 15.32 26.99 -2.91
CA LYS A 439 16.15 25.81 -3.23
C LYS A 439 15.34 24.53 -3.32
N ILE A 440 14.42 24.31 -2.37
CA ILE A 440 13.57 23.11 -2.36
C ILE A 440 12.61 23.14 -3.53
N VAL A 441 12.02 24.31 -3.84
CA VAL A 441 11.09 24.47 -4.97
C VAL A 441 11.82 24.25 -6.29
N GLU A 442 13.00 24.84 -6.49
CA GLU A 442 13.84 24.62 -7.67
C GLU A 442 14.13 23.12 -7.87
N PHE A 443 14.58 22.44 -6.81
CA PHE A 443 14.75 20.99 -6.83
C PHE A 443 13.48 20.24 -7.26
N ILE A 444 12.32 20.59 -6.70
CA ILE A 444 11.05 19.93 -7.04
C ILE A 444 10.69 20.17 -8.50
N MET A 445 10.83 21.41 -8.99
CA MET A 445 10.50 21.78 -10.37
C MET A 445 11.34 21.01 -11.40
N GLU A 446 12.62 20.74 -11.09
CA GLU A 446 13.51 19.98 -11.96
C GLU A 446 13.23 18.47 -11.95
N ASN A 447 12.73 17.92 -10.83
CA ASN A 447 12.73 16.48 -10.59
C ASN A 447 11.33 15.84 -10.54
N VAL A 448 10.27 16.61 -10.32
CA VAL A 448 8.89 16.11 -10.11
C VAL A 448 8.02 16.28 -11.34
#